data_AF-A0A1V4VUQ9-F1
#
_entry.id   AF-A0A1V4VUQ9-F1
#
_cell.length_a   1.000
_cell.length_b   1.000
_cell.length_c   1.000
_cell.angle_alpha   90.00
_cell.angle_beta   90.00
_cell.angle_gamma   90.00
#
_symmetry.space_group_name_H-M   'P 1'
#
loop_
_entity.id
_entity.type
_entity.pdbx_description
1 polymer ?
#
loop_
_entity_poly.entity_id
_entity_poly.type
_entity_poly.pdbx_seq_one_letter_code
_entity_poly.pdbx_strand_id
1 'polypeptide(L)'
;MKFICPLIVVKDVEQSKNFYENVLKQKVKFDFGENVLFEGDFAIHLASHYQKLLGCDSKQILNKSNNFELYFEADNLEEIYTKLKGEHVEFIHKVLEQPWGQKVIRFYDLDAHIIEIGEPMQTVVLRLANTGLCVNEICTKTSMPAHFVESILNAAKQT
;
A
#
# COMPACT_ATOMS: atom_id res chain seq x y z
N MET A 1 -21.52 -9.72 10.17
CA MET A 1 -20.68 -9.55 8.96
C MET A 1 -19.34 -9.02 9.42
N LYS A 2 -18.21 -9.54 8.92
CA LYS A 2 -16.86 -9.06 9.27
C LYS A 2 -16.02 -8.98 7.99
N PHE A 3 -15.34 -7.86 7.76
CA PHE A 3 -14.34 -7.74 6.68
C PHE A 3 -13.06 -8.47 7.11
N ILE A 4 -12.50 -9.27 6.21
CA ILE A 4 -11.29 -10.07 6.49
C ILE A 4 -10.09 -9.51 5.73
N CYS A 5 -10.17 -9.42 4.40
CA CYS A 5 -9.08 -8.93 3.56
C CYS A 5 -9.60 -8.47 2.20
N PRO A 6 -8.94 -7.51 1.52
CA PRO A 6 -9.05 -7.37 0.08
C PRO A 6 -8.30 -8.54 -0.59
N LEU A 7 -8.80 -8.95 -1.75
CA LEU A 7 -8.21 -10.01 -2.56
C LEU A 7 -8.02 -9.48 -3.97
N ILE A 8 -6.80 -9.55 -4.48
CA ILE A 8 -6.46 -9.20 -5.85
C ILE A 8 -6.18 -10.47 -6.66
N VAL A 9 -6.47 -10.41 -7.96
CA VAL A 9 -6.41 -11.57 -8.84
C VAL A 9 -5.15 -11.49 -9.68
N VAL A 10 -4.34 -12.54 -9.64
CA VAL A 10 -3.02 -12.58 -10.28
C VAL A 10 -2.94 -13.71 -11.29
N LYS A 11 -2.13 -13.55 -12.34
CA LYS A 11 -1.95 -14.59 -13.37
C LYS A 11 -1.05 -15.73 -12.91
N ASP A 12 -0.07 -15.44 -12.07
CA ASP A 12 0.90 -16.39 -11.55
C ASP A 12 1.14 -16.12 -10.05
N VAL A 13 0.71 -17.06 -9.21
CA VAL A 13 0.79 -16.90 -7.76
C VAL A 13 2.23 -16.88 -7.27
N GLU A 14 3.12 -17.70 -7.83
CA GLU A 14 4.51 -17.78 -7.35
C GLU A 14 5.30 -16.52 -7.73
N GLN A 15 5.10 -16.00 -8.94
CA GLN A 15 5.73 -14.74 -9.34
C GLN A 15 5.23 -13.56 -8.50
N SER A 16 3.90 -13.46 -8.30
CA SER A 16 3.33 -12.39 -7.47
C SER A 16 3.73 -12.56 -5.99
N LYS A 17 3.75 -13.78 -5.45
CA LYS A 17 4.23 -14.06 -4.10
C LYS A 17 5.68 -13.61 -3.93
N ASN A 18 6.56 -13.98 -4.86
CA ASN A 18 7.95 -13.52 -4.87
C ASN A 18 8.06 -11.99 -4.93
N PHE A 19 7.23 -11.32 -5.73
CA PHE A 19 7.19 -9.86 -5.79
C PHE A 19 6.83 -9.25 -4.42
N TYR A 20 5.73 -9.68 -3.81
CA TYR A 20 5.30 -9.14 -2.51
C TYR A 20 6.28 -9.47 -1.38
N GLU A 21 6.84 -10.68 -1.34
CA GLU A 21 7.78 -11.08 -0.29
C GLU A 21 9.17 -10.43 -0.45
N ASN A 22 9.73 -10.46 -1.66
CA ASN A 22 11.12 -10.07 -1.85
C ASN A 22 11.29 -8.60 -2.21
N VAL A 23 10.34 -8.00 -2.94
CA VAL A 23 10.38 -6.58 -3.31
C VAL A 23 9.75 -5.73 -2.22
N LEU A 24 8.51 -6.07 -1.83
CA LEU A 24 7.75 -5.29 -0.86
C LEU A 24 7.92 -5.76 0.59
N LYS A 25 8.69 -6.82 0.84
CA LYS A 25 9.00 -7.33 2.20
C LYS A 25 7.76 -7.74 3.00
N GLN A 26 6.70 -8.15 2.31
CA GLN A 26 5.51 -8.71 2.93
C GLN A 26 5.78 -10.15 3.37
N LYS A 27 5.09 -10.62 4.41
CA LYS A 27 5.25 -11.99 4.90
C LYS A 27 4.00 -12.79 4.61
N VAL A 28 4.17 -14.01 4.11
CA VAL A 28 3.05 -14.93 3.95
C VAL A 28 2.53 -15.36 5.33
N LYS A 29 1.22 -15.21 5.52
CA LYS A 29 0.48 -15.64 6.71
C LYS A 29 -0.08 -17.05 6.52
N PHE A 30 -0.71 -17.31 5.37
CA PHE A 30 -1.19 -18.64 4.97
C PHE A 30 -1.00 -18.84 3.47
N ASP A 31 -0.53 -20.02 3.07
CA ASP A 31 -0.37 -20.41 1.67
C ASP A 31 -1.28 -21.61 1.39
N PHE A 32 -2.28 -21.42 0.51
CA PHE A 32 -3.21 -22.45 0.07
C PHE A 32 -2.97 -22.84 -1.40
N GLY A 33 -1.79 -22.54 -1.96
CA GLY A 33 -1.45 -22.78 -3.35
C GLY A 33 -2.06 -21.75 -4.29
N GLU A 34 -3.34 -21.89 -4.65
CA GLU A 34 -4.01 -20.97 -5.58
C GLU A 34 -4.43 -19.65 -4.92
N ASN A 35 -4.37 -19.58 -3.58
CA ASN A 35 -4.72 -18.42 -2.78
C ASN A 35 -3.67 -18.25 -1.67
N VAL A 36 -3.07 -17.07 -1.57
CA VAL A 36 -2.03 -16.76 -0.58
C VAL A 36 -2.43 -15.50 0.16
N LEU A 37 -2.44 -15.59 1.50
CA LEU A 37 -2.74 -14.49 2.41
C LEU A 37 -1.44 -13.97 3.04
N PHE A 38 -1.26 -12.65 3.08
CA PHE A 38 -0.13 -11.99 3.70
C PHE A 38 -0.47 -11.42 5.08
N GLU A 39 0.55 -11.15 5.90
CA GLU A 39 0.44 -10.27 7.05
C GLU A 39 -0.02 -8.87 6.61
N GLY A 40 -0.82 -8.18 7.43
CA GLY A 40 -1.55 -6.98 7.01
C GLY A 40 -2.90 -7.29 6.32
N ASP A 41 -3.23 -8.58 6.20
CA ASP A 41 -4.51 -9.11 5.74
C ASP A 41 -4.92 -8.63 4.34
N PHE A 42 -4.06 -8.85 3.33
CA PHE A 42 -4.43 -8.85 1.90
C PHE A 42 -4.07 -10.19 1.26
N ALA A 43 -4.77 -10.57 0.19
CA ALA A 43 -4.56 -11.86 -0.49
C ALA A 43 -4.36 -11.71 -1.99
N ILE A 44 -3.60 -12.64 -2.56
CA ILE A 44 -3.51 -12.88 -4.01
C ILE A 44 -4.22 -14.20 -4.35
N HIS A 45 -4.89 -14.26 -5.50
CA HIS A 45 -5.59 -15.47 -5.96
C HIS A 45 -5.34 -15.70 -7.45
N LEU A 46 -5.01 -16.93 -7.81
CA LEU A 46 -4.88 -17.37 -9.19
C LEU A 46 -6.13 -17.06 -10.02
N ALA A 47 -5.96 -16.33 -11.12
CA ALA A 47 -7.04 -15.88 -12.00
C ALA A 47 -7.93 -17.03 -12.50
N SER A 48 -7.34 -18.12 -12.99
CA SER A 48 -8.09 -19.24 -13.55
C SER A 48 -8.92 -19.97 -12.48
N HIS A 49 -8.43 -20.05 -11.24
CA HIS A 49 -9.20 -20.60 -10.14
C HIS A 49 -10.30 -19.64 -9.70
N TYR A 50 -9.99 -18.36 -9.53
CA TYR A 50 -10.95 -17.34 -9.14
C TYR A 50 -12.12 -17.23 -10.13
N GLN A 51 -11.85 -17.27 -11.44
CA GLN A 51 -12.90 -17.28 -12.47
C GLN A 51 -13.89 -18.43 -12.32
N LYS A 52 -13.41 -19.64 -12.02
CA LYS A 52 -14.27 -20.82 -11.77
C LYS A 52 -15.15 -20.60 -10.55
N LEU A 53 -14.62 -20.01 -9.48
CA LEU A 53 -15.37 -19.69 -8.26
C LEU A 53 -16.49 -18.67 -8.52
N LEU A 54 -16.31 -17.77 -9.49
CA LEU A 54 -17.33 -16.81 -9.92
C LEU A 54 -18.43 -17.41 -10.80
N GLY A 55 -18.35 -18.71 -11.13
CA GLY A 55 -19.38 -19.46 -11.84
C GLY A 55 -19.59 -19.06 -13.31
N CYS A 56 -18.62 -18.37 -13.92
CA CYS A 56 -18.72 -17.94 -15.32
C CYS A 56 -17.33 -17.95 -15.98
N ASP A 57 -17.06 -18.96 -16.81
CA ASP A 57 -15.84 -19.01 -17.65
C ASP A 57 -15.74 -17.82 -18.63
N SER A 58 -16.85 -17.10 -18.85
CA SER A 58 -16.92 -15.90 -19.71
C SER A 58 -16.58 -14.59 -18.99
N LYS A 59 -16.44 -14.56 -17.66
CA LYS A 59 -16.09 -13.33 -16.93
C LYS A 59 -14.60 -13.08 -17.06
N GLN A 60 -14.26 -12.06 -17.82
CA GLN A 60 -12.88 -11.60 -17.94
C GLN A 60 -12.46 -10.91 -16.65
N ILE A 61 -11.31 -11.33 -16.11
CA ILE A 61 -10.59 -10.56 -15.10
C ILE A 61 -9.92 -9.41 -15.85
N LEU A 62 -10.35 -8.18 -15.54
CA LEU A 62 -9.79 -6.98 -16.14
C LEU A 62 -8.54 -6.57 -15.36
N ASN A 63 -7.48 -6.24 -16.07
CA ASN A 63 -6.26 -5.68 -15.50
C ASN A 63 -6.24 -4.17 -15.77
N LYS A 64 -5.52 -3.40 -14.93
CA LYS A 64 -5.31 -1.96 -15.12
C LYS A 64 -6.61 -1.14 -15.18
N SER A 65 -7.61 -1.55 -14.39
CA SER A 65 -8.91 -0.85 -14.29
C SER A 65 -8.83 0.48 -13.55
N ASN A 66 -7.76 0.72 -12.78
CA ASN A 66 -7.52 1.95 -12.01
C ASN A 66 -8.67 2.34 -11.05
N ASN A 67 -9.37 1.35 -10.51
CA ASN A 67 -10.54 1.54 -9.63
C ASN A 67 -10.28 1.16 -8.17
N PHE A 68 -9.06 0.73 -7.84
CA PHE A 68 -8.66 0.24 -6.52
C PHE A 68 -7.14 0.32 -6.36
N GLU A 69 -6.66 0.41 -5.13
CA GLU A 69 -5.24 0.29 -4.77
C GLU A 69 -5.05 -0.47 -3.46
N LEU A 70 -3.90 -1.13 -3.31
CA LEU A 70 -3.38 -1.58 -2.02
C LEU A 70 -2.46 -0.50 -1.47
N TYR A 71 -2.75 -0.02 -0.26
CA TYR A 71 -2.02 1.05 0.39
C TYR A 71 -1.14 0.52 1.52
N PHE A 72 0.13 0.90 1.50
CA PHE A 72 1.14 0.56 2.49
C PHE A 72 1.82 1.83 3.02
N GLU A 73 2.34 1.76 4.24
CA GLU A 73 3.22 2.79 4.81
C GLU A 73 4.61 2.23 5.05
N ALA A 74 5.64 3.05 4.81
CA ALA A 74 7.02 2.67 5.06
C ALA A 74 7.90 3.87 5.41
N ASP A 75 8.82 3.67 6.37
CA ASP A 75 9.69 4.74 6.88
C ASP A 75 10.67 5.30 5.82
N ASN A 76 11.15 4.46 4.89
CA ASN A 76 12.16 4.83 3.90
C ASN A 76 11.68 4.67 2.46
N LEU A 77 10.93 5.67 1.99
CA LEU A 77 10.38 5.73 0.65
C LEU A 77 11.45 5.76 -0.47
N GLU A 78 12.59 6.41 -0.24
CA GLU A 78 13.65 6.55 -1.24
C GLU A 78 14.39 5.22 -1.50
N GLU A 79 14.63 4.44 -0.44
CA GLU A 79 15.20 3.10 -0.57
C GLU A 79 14.26 2.18 -1.34
N ILE A 80 12.96 2.21 -1.01
CA ILE A 80 11.94 1.41 -1.71
C ILE A 80 11.84 1.83 -3.18
N TYR A 81 11.82 3.13 -3.45
CA TYR A 81 11.80 3.65 -4.81
C TYR A 81 13.00 3.19 -5.63
N THR A 82 14.19 3.14 -5.03
CA THR A 82 15.41 2.64 -5.67
C THR A 82 15.33 1.14 -5.96
N LYS A 83 14.80 0.33 -5.05
CA LYS A 83 14.56 -1.11 -5.28
C LYS A 83 13.57 -1.34 -6.42
N LEU A 84 12.43 -0.64 -6.41
CA LEU A 84 11.40 -0.76 -7.43
C LEU A 84 11.89 -0.39 -8.84
N LYS A 85 12.84 0.55 -8.96
CA LYS A 85 13.49 0.82 -10.26
C LYS A 85 14.26 -0.38 -10.81
N GLY A 86 14.88 -1.18 -9.95
CA GLY A 86 15.60 -2.40 -10.34
C GLY A 86 14.67 -3.53 -10.81
N GLU A 87 13.43 -3.54 -10.32
CA GLU A 87 12.39 -4.52 -10.67
C GLU A 87 11.59 -4.15 -11.93
N HIS A 88 11.93 -3.03 -12.58
CA HIS A 88 11.27 -2.56 -13.81
C HIS A 88 9.73 -2.44 -13.73
N VAL A 89 9.19 -2.12 -12.54
CA VAL A 89 7.76 -1.87 -12.37
C VAL A 89 7.29 -0.64 -13.17
N GLU A 90 6.03 -0.65 -13.60
CA GLU A 90 5.41 0.51 -14.23
C GLU A 90 4.96 1.51 -13.16
N PHE A 91 5.62 2.66 -13.08
CA PHE A 91 5.21 3.75 -12.19
C PHE A 91 4.04 4.54 -12.79
N ILE A 92 3.01 4.78 -11.99
CA ILE A 92 1.96 5.78 -12.30
C ILE A 92 2.55 7.17 -12.12
N HIS A 93 3.23 7.37 -11.00
CA HIS A 93 4.08 8.54 -10.75
C HIS A 93 5.21 8.17 -9.80
N LYS A 94 6.28 8.97 -9.84
CA LYS A 94 7.41 8.87 -8.89
C LYS A 94 6.96 9.39 -7.50
N VAL A 95 7.93 9.62 -6.61
CA VAL A 95 7.67 10.25 -5.30
C VAL A 95 6.94 11.58 -5.54
N LEU A 96 5.75 11.71 -4.98
CA LEU A 96 4.87 12.87 -5.10
C LEU A 96 4.25 13.18 -3.73
N GLU A 97 4.17 14.46 -3.39
CA GLU A 97 3.48 14.91 -2.18
C GLU A 97 1.97 15.06 -2.44
N GLN A 98 1.16 14.38 -1.63
CA GLN A 98 -0.30 14.46 -1.66
C GLN A 98 -0.80 15.79 -1.08
N PRO A 99 -2.05 16.20 -1.36
CA PRO A 99 -2.62 17.44 -0.82
C PRO A 99 -2.54 17.56 0.71
N TRP A 100 -2.62 16.44 1.42
CA TRP A 100 -2.50 16.36 2.88
C TRP A 100 -1.06 16.34 3.40
N GLY A 101 -0.07 16.49 2.51
CA GLY A 101 1.35 16.64 2.84
C GLY A 101 2.14 15.34 2.88
N GLN A 102 1.52 14.18 2.73
CA GLN A 102 2.22 12.89 2.72
C GLN A 102 2.97 12.67 1.41
N LYS A 103 4.24 12.25 1.44
CA LYS A 103 4.93 11.78 0.24
C LYS A 103 4.59 10.33 -0.03
N VAL A 104 4.33 10.00 -1.29
CA VAL A 104 3.95 8.64 -1.71
C VAL A 104 4.55 8.31 -3.07
N ILE A 105 4.67 7.02 -3.36
CA ILE A 105 4.90 6.48 -4.72
C ILE A 105 3.70 5.63 -5.12
N ARG A 106 3.35 5.64 -6.42
CA ARG A 106 2.36 4.73 -6.99
C ARG A 106 2.90 4.02 -8.21
N PHE A 107 2.70 2.71 -8.25
CA PHE A 107 3.14 1.85 -9.33
C PHE A 107 2.19 0.67 -9.46
N TYR A 108 2.36 -0.10 -10.53
CA TYR A 108 1.63 -1.32 -10.78
C TYR A 108 2.43 -2.54 -10.32
N ASP A 109 1.74 -3.51 -9.72
CA ASP A 109 2.29 -4.86 -9.56
C ASP A 109 2.36 -5.59 -10.93
N LEU A 110 2.72 -6.88 -10.90
CA LEU A 110 2.89 -7.70 -12.10
C LEU A 110 1.58 -7.89 -12.91
N ASP A 111 0.42 -7.66 -12.29
CA ASP A 111 -0.90 -7.83 -12.90
C ASP A 111 -1.68 -6.51 -13.07
N ALA A 112 -0.99 -5.38 -12.90
CA ALA A 112 -1.51 -4.02 -13.04
C ALA A 112 -2.56 -3.63 -11.99
N HIS A 113 -2.40 -4.13 -10.76
CA HIS A 113 -3.03 -3.58 -9.56
C HIS A 113 -2.22 -2.38 -9.05
N ILE A 114 -2.91 -1.32 -8.63
CA ILE A 114 -2.23 -0.14 -8.09
C ILE A 114 -1.72 -0.46 -6.70
N ILE A 115 -0.44 -0.20 -6.46
CA ILE A 115 0.19 -0.20 -5.15
C ILE A 115 0.60 1.23 -4.80
N GLU A 116 0.14 1.72 -3.66
CA GLU A 116 0.62 2.95 -3.04
C GLU A 116 1.50 2.63 -1.84
N ILE A 117 2.65 3.31 -1.76
CA ILE A 117 3.49 3.29 -0.57
C ILE A 117 3.69 4.73 -0.12
N GLY A 118 3.21 5.07 1.08
CA GLY A 118 3.29 6.40 1.67
C GLY A 118 4.21 6.48 2.89
N GLU A 119 4.61 7.69 3.26
CA GLU A 119 5.23 7.95 4.56
C GLU A 119 4.22 7.64 5.68
N PRO A 120 4.66 7.09 6.83
CA PRO A 120 3.77 6.98 7.97
C PRO A 120 3.22 8.35 8.35
N MET A 121 1.92 8.41 8.65
CA MET A 121 1.30 9.71 8.97
C MET A 121 1.90 10.37 10.21
N GLN A 122 2.48 9.59 11.13
CA GLN A 122 3.29 10.11 12.23
C GLN A 122 4.49 10.93 11.73
N THR A 123 5.22 10.42 10.75
CA THR A 123 6.37 11.10 10.12
C THR A 123 5.93 12.39 9.44
N VAL A 124 4.76 12.39 8.78
CA VAL A 124 4.17 13.59 8.17
C VAL A 124 3.86 14.65 9.24
N VAL A 125 3.21 14.26 10.34
CA VAL A 125 2.89 15.16 11.46
C VAL A 125 4.16 15.78 12.05
N LEU A 126 5.19 14.98 12.34
CA LEU A 126 6.46 15.48 12.88
C LEU A 126 7.16 16.42 11.90
N ARG A 127 7.20 16.08 10.61
CA ARG A 127 7.76 16.95 9.57
C ARG A 127 7.04 18.29 9.50
N LEU A 128 5.71 18.31 9.52
CA LEU A 128 4.94 19.55 9.49
C LEU A 128 5.15 20.39 10.76
N ALA A 129 5.19 19.78 11.94
CA ALA A 129 5.50 20.48 13.18
C ALA A 129 6.90 21.12 13.16
N ASN A 130 7.89 20.43 12.59
CA ASN A 130 9.25 20.95 12.43
C ASN A 130 9.35 22.15 11.46
N THR A 131 8.33 22.37 10.62
CA THR A 131 8.21 23.58 9.79
C THR A 131 7.55 24.75 10.52
N GLY A 132 7.16 24.57 11.79
CA GLY A 132 6.58 25.60 12.65
C GLY A 132 5.05 25.60 12.73
N LEU A 133 4.37 24.64 12.08
CA LEU A 133 2.91 24.55 12.13
C LEU A 133 2.43 24.11 13.52
N CYS A 134 1.37 24.75 14.01
CA CYS A 134 0.70 24.35 15.23
C CYS A 134 -0.26 23.17 15.01
N VAL A 135 -0.77 22.58 16.10
CA VAL A 135 -1.70 21.43 16.06
C VAL A 135 -2.89 21.68 15.13
N ASN A 136 -3.53 22.85 15.22
CA ASN A 136 -4.71 23.18 14.42
C ASN A 136 -4.39 23.26 12.91
N GLU A 137 -3.23 23.82 12.55
CA GLU A 137 -2.79 23.89 11.15
C GLU A 137 -2.46 22.50 10.60
N ILE A 138 -1.81 21.65 11.40
CA ILE A 138 -1.53 20.26 11.02
C ILE A 138 -2.83 19.49 10.83
N CYS A 139 -3.79 19.60 11.76
CA CYS A 139 -5.09 18.95 11.62
C CYS A 139 -5.82 19.42 10.35
N THR A 140 -5.80 20.72 10.08
CA THR A 140 -6.44 21.31 8.88
C THR A 140 -5.79 20.78 7.60
N LYS A 141 -4.46 20.72 7.55
CA LYS A 141 -3.73 20.25 6.36
C LYS A 141 -3.90 18.75 6.14
N THR A 142 -3.76 17.95 7.19
CA THR A 142 -3.71 16.48 7.11
C THR A 142 -5.09 15.81 7.19
N SER A 143 -6.11 16.54 7.62
CA SER A 143 -7.40 16.00 8.08
C SER A 143 -7.30 15.01 9.25
N MET A 144 -6.13 14.91 9.91
CA MET A 144 -5.96 14.04 11.06
C MET A 144 -6.65 14.62 12.30
N PRO A 145 -7.22 13.76 13.17
CA PRO A 145 -7.80 14.21 14.43
C PRO A 145 -6.76 14.86 15.36
N ALA A 146 -7.19 15.88 16.10
CA ALA A 146 -6.33 16.58 17.07
C ALA A 146 -5.66 15.63 18.08
N HIS A 147 -6.41 14.66 18.63
CA HIS A 147 -5.86 13.70 19.58
C HIS A 147 -4.71 12.85 19.00
N PHE A 148 -4.77 12.51 17.71
CA PHE A 148 -3.70 11.78 17.01
C PHE A 148 -2.46 12.67 16.89
N VAL A 149 -2.64 13.89 16.38
CA VAL A 149 -1.55 14.87 16.23
C VAL A 149 -0.88 15.18 17.56
N GLU A 150 -1.66 15.48 18.61
CA GLU A 150 -1.15 15.75 19.95
C GLU A 150 -0.38 14.57 20.54
N SER A 151 -0.88 13.34 20.37
CA SER A 151 -0.20 12.15 20.89
C SER A 151 1.20 11.99 20.30
N ILE A 152 1.35 12.24 18.99
CA ILE A 152 2.63 12.18 18.28
C ILE A 152 3.59 13.27 18.79
N LEU A 153 3.12 14.51 18.89
CA LEU A 153 3.96 15.64 19.31
C LEU A 153 4.39 15.54 20.78
N ASN A 154 3.55 14.94 21.63
CA ASN A 154 3.90 14.71 23.04
C ASN A 154 4.92 13.58 23.18
N ALA A 155 4.80 12.49 22.41
CA ALA A 155 5.78 11.41 22.41
C ALA A 155 7.18 11.92 21.98
N ALA A 156 7.25 12.77 20.96
CA ALA A 156 8.50 13.33 20.46
C ALA A 156 9.22 14.28 21.43
N LYS A 157 8.52 14.87 22.41
CA LYS A 157 9.13 15.73 23.44
C LYS A 157 9.78 14.95 24.58
N GLN A 158 9.49 13.65 24.68
CA GLN A 158 9.99 12.78 25.76
C GLN A 158 11.26 12.00 25.36
N THR A 159 11.62 12.06 24.08
CA THR A 159 12.84 11.51 23.47
C THR A 159 13.89 12.58 23.28
#